data_AF-A0A963B7T1-F1
#
_entry.id   AF-A0A963B7T1-F1
#
_cell.length_a   1.000
_cell.length_b   1.000
_cell.length_c   1.000
_cell.angle_alpha   90.00
_cell.angle_beta   90.00
_cell.angle_gamma   90.00
#
_symmetry.space_group_name_H-M   'P 1'
#
loop_
_entity.id
_entity.type
_entity.pdbx_description
1 polymer ?
#
loop_
_entity_poly.entity_id
_entity_poly.type
_entity_poly.pdbx_seq_one_letter_code
_entity_poly.pdbx_strand_id
1 'polypeptide(L)'
;RNVDITYLVFDNGIYGLTKGQTSPTSVLGFTTSTSPYKNQDQPLNPLMMMLSYGTSWVGQSYAGDPRHLSQMITQAIAHRGFSYLHILSPCVTFDKTSKTYTNLKAQVRLLPDDHDSSDKMAAMKFAMDADNPPIGLFYRESRPTLSDNLDLIVESARGRGARATI
;
A
#
# COMPACT_ATOMS: atom_id res chain seq x y z
N ARG A 1 -12.80 -6.79 -5.81
CA ARG A 1 -12.50 -8.18 -6.28
C ARG A 1 -11.81 -9.03 -5.22
N ASN A 2 -10.97 -8.47 -4.35
CA ASN A 2 -10.30 -9.24 -3.27
C ASN A 2 -9.53 -10.46 -3.78
N VAL A 3 -8.73 -10.27 -4.82
CA VAL A 3 -7.87 -11.33 -5.38
C VAL A 3 -6.79 -11.66 -4.36
N ASP A 4 -6.52 -12.94 -4.13
CA ASP A 4 -5.53 -13.41 -3.15
C ASP A 4 -4.10 -13.22 -3.67
N ILE A 5 -3.62 -11.97 -3.61
CA ILE A 5 -2.28 -11.57 -4.03
C ILE A 5 -1.75 -10.48 -3.10
N THR A 6 -0.44 -10.43 -2.94
CA THR A 6 0.26 -9.35 -2.22
C THR A 6 0.89 -8.38 -3.21
N TYR A 7 0.59 -7.10 -3.06
CA TYR A 7 1.16 -6.00 -3.82
C TYR A 7 2.13 -5.20 -2.95
N LEU A 8 3.43 -5.28 -3.28
CA LEU A 8 4.49 -4.52 -2.62
C LEU A 8 4.81 -3.28 -3.48
N VAL A 9 4.52 -2.08 -2.97
CA VAL A 9 4.86 -0.82 -3.65
C VAL A 9 6.10 -0.21 -3.00
N PHE A 10 7.21 -0.20 -3.73
CA PHE A 10 8.40 0.57 -3.33
C PHE A 10 8.24 2.02 -3.77
N ASP A 11 7.77 2.86 -2.86
CA ASP A 11 7.56 4.28 -3.11
C ASP A 11 8.79 5.09 -2.72
N ASN A 12 9.49 5.55 -3.75
CA ASN A 12 10.63 6.45 -3.67
C ASN A 12 10.31 7.88 -4.11
N GLY A 13 9.04 8.17 -4.44
CA GLY A 13 8.61 9.49 -4.89
C GLY A 13 9.20 9.95 -6.22
N ILE A 14 9.86 9.09 -7.00
CA ILE A 14 10.54 9.49 -8.23
C ILE A 14 10.72 8.33 -9.22
N TYR A 15 10.63 8.59 -10.53
CA TYR A 15 10.91 7.57 -11.53
C TYR A 15 12.43 7.38 -11.72
N GLY A 16 13.03 6.62 -10.81
CA GLY A 16 14.48 6.40 -10.78
C GLY A 16 15.05 5.76 -12.06
N LEU A 17 14.39 4.74 -12.59
CA LEU A 17 14.92 3.99 -13.76
C LEU A 17 14.99 4.86 -15.02
N THR A 18 14.02 5.77 -15.21
CA THR A 18 13.97 6.69 -16.35
C THR A 18 14.75 7.98 -16.13
N LYS A 19 15.60 8.04 -15.08
CA LYS A 19 16.48 9.15 -14.73
C LYS A 19 15.80 10.34 -14.01
N GLY A 20 14.84 10.05 -13.14
CA GLY A 20 14.48 10.95 -12.05
C GLY A 20 13.37 11.95 -12.38
N GLN A 21 12.36 11.56 -13.17
CA GLN A 21 11.14 12.36 -13.35
C GLN A 21 10.23 12.28 -12.11
N THR A 22 9.29 13.21 -12.00
CA THR A 22 8.26 13.15 -10.96
C THR A 22 7.41 11.90 -11.08
N SER A 23 6.93 11.42 -9.94
CA SER A 23 5.95 10.34 -9.80
C SER A 23 4.69 10.91 -9.14
N PRO A 24 3.57 10.16 -9.11
CA PRO A 24 2.36 10.59 -8.41
C PRO A 24 2.54 10.85 -6.92
N THR A 25 3.61 10.36 -6.30
CA THR A 25 3.93 10.55 -4.87
C THR A 25 5.11 11.51 -4.65
N SER A 26 5.56 12.21 -5.70
CA SER A 26 6.56 13.28 -5.57
C SER A 26 6.00 14.42 -4.73
N VAL A 27 6.79 14.93 -3.79
CA VAL A 27 6.36 16.05 -2.95
C VAL A 27 6.14 17.32 -3.76
N LEU A 28 5.24 18.18 -3.26
CA LEU A 28 5.03 19.51 -3.82
C LEU A 28 6.34 20.30 -3.77
N GLY A 29 6.64 21.05 -4.82
CA GLY A 29 7.85 21.86 -4.90
C GLY A 29 9.11 21.10 -5.35
N PHE A 30 9.05 19.77 -5.55
CA PHE A 30 10.21 18.97 -5.94
C PHE A 30 10.68 19.30 -7.36
N THR A 31 11.97 19.59 -7.53
CA THR A 31 12.57 19.89 -8.84
C THR A 31 13.20 18.65 -9.43
N THR A 32 12.83 18.35 -10.68
CA THR A 32 13.40 17.24 -11.46
C THR A 32 13.81 17.73 -12.85
N SER A 33 14.43 16.86 -13.66
CA SER A 33 14.80 17.18 -15.05
C SER A 33 13.59 17.56 -15.92
N THR A 34 12.44 16.91 -15.71
CA THR A 34 11.19 17.18 -16.44
C THR A 34 10.29 18.19 -15.74
N SER A 35 10.53 18.48 -14.46
CA SER A 35 9.84 19.52 -13.69
C SER A 35 10.85 20.55 -13.17
N PRO A 36 11.55 21.29 -14.04
CA PRO A 36 12.58 22.24 -13.63
C PRO A 36 12.01 23.43 -12.84
N TYR A 37 10.73 23.75 -13.06
CA TYR A 37 10.01 24.84 -12.38
C TYR A 37 9.23 24.36 -11.15
N LYS A 38 9.68 23.27 -10.54
CA LYS A 38 9.09 22.60 -9.38
C LYS A 38 7.77 21.88 -9.69
N ASN A 39 7.58 20.72 -9.07
CA ASN A 39 6.31 20.00 -9.09
C ASN A 39 5.19 20.83 -8.44
N GLN A 40 4.08 21.01 -9.15
CA GLN A 40 2.89 21.72 -8.64
C GLN A 40 1.74 20.75 -8.34
N ASP A 41 1.87 19.48 -8.71
CA ASP A 41 0.84 18.48 -8.48
C ASP A 41 0.84 18.03 -7.03
N GLN A 42 -0.35 17.95 -6.45
CA GLN A 42 -0.53 17.42 -5.10
C GLN A 42 -0.19 15.92 -5.06
N PRO A 43 0.62 15.46 -4.11
CA PRO A 43 0.98 14.05 -4.03
C PRO A 43 -0.25 13.19 -3.75
N LEU A 44 -0.38 12.08 -4.48
CA LEU A 44 -1.36 11.05 -4.18
C LEU A 44 -1.04 10.44 -2.81
N ASN A 45 -2.09 10.13 -2.03
CA ASN A 45 -1.98 9.33 -0.82
C ASN A 45 -2.32 7.86 -1.14
N PRO A 46 -1.33 6.96 -1.26
CA PRO A 46 -1.59 5.60 -1.68
C PRO A 46 -2.39 4.81 -0.64
N LEU A 47 -2.12 5.02 0.65
CA LEU A 47 -2.87 4.34 1.72
C LEU A 47 -4.36 4.69 1.69
N MET A 48 -4.70 5.98 1.60
CA MET A 48 -6.09 6.43 1.50
C MET A 48 -6.78 5.87 0.27
N MET A 49 -6.09 5.83 -0.86
CA MET A 49 -6.62 5.24 -2.09
C MET A 49 -6.94 3.76 -1.89
N MET A 50 -6.02 2.98 -1.31
CA MET A 50 -6.20 1.54 -1.13
C MET A 50 -7.25 1.20 -0.08
N LEU A 51 -7.37 1.99 0.99
CA LEU A 51 -8.46 1.88 1.96
C LEU A 51 -9.81 2.17 1.31
N SER A 52 -9.88 3.22 0.46
CA SER A 52 -11.10 3.61 -0.27
C SER A 52 -11.51 2.58 -1.33
N TYR A 53 -10.55 1.91 -1.96
CA TYR A 53 -10.80 0.78 -2.87
C TYR A 53 -11.29 -0.48 -2.15
N GLY A 54 -11.40 -0.43 -0.82
CA GLY A 54 -11.90 -1.54 -0.01
C GLY A 54 -10.93 -2.70 0.03
N THR A 55 -9.62 -2.43 0.05
CA THR A 55 -8.58 -3.45 0.23
C THR A 55 -8.75 -4.14 1.58
N SER A 56 -8.57 -5.47 1.62
CA SER A 56 -8.83 -6.25 2.84
C SER A 56 -7.62 -6.33 3.77
N TRP A 57 -6.43 -5.98 3.31
CA TRP A 57 -5.24 -5.81 4.15
C TRP A 57 -4.40 -4.64 3.65
N VAL A 58 -4.15 -3.65 4.49
CA VAL A 58 -3.37 -2.44 4.17
C VAL A 58 -2.31 -2.22 5.24
N GLY A 59 -1.06 -2.08 4.81
CA GLY A 59 0.06 -1.75 5.70
C GLY A 59 1.03 -0.78 5.06
N GLN A 60 1.85 -0.14 5.91
CA GLN A 60 2.97 0.69 5.48
C GLN A 60 4.24 0.26 6.22
N SER A 61 5.38 0.31 5.55
CA SER A 61 6.69 0.06 6.14
C SER A 61 7.74 0.98 5.54
N TYR A 62 8.94 0.93 6.10
CA TYR A 62 10.09 1.72 5.69
C TYR A 62 11.28 0.81 5.38
N ALA A 63 11.89 1.00 4.21
CA ALA A 63 13.01 0.19 3.76
C ALA A 63 14.26 0.28 4.65
N GLY A 64 14.42 1.38 5.41
CA GLY A 64 15.52 1.51 6.37
C GLY A 64 15.30 0.76 7.70
N ASP A 65 14.13 0.14 7.91
CA ASP A 65 13.92 -0.85 8.97
C ASP A 65 13.62 -2.24 8.37
N PRO A 66 14.66 -3.01 8.01
CA PRO A 66 14.50 -4.29 7.34
C PRO A 66 13.82 -5.35 8.22
N ARG A 67 13.92 -5.25 9.55
CA ARG A 67 13.26 -6.19 10.47
C ARG A 67 11.76 -5.97 10.45
N HIS A 68 11.32 -4.72 10.63
CA HIS A 68 9.91 -4.36 10.53
C HIS A 68 9.35 -4.68 9.12
N LEU A 69 10.09 -4.34 8.06
CA LEU A 69 9.68 -4.64 6.70
C LEU A 69 9.49 -6.15 6.45
N SER A 70 10.42 -6.99 6.89
CA SER A 70 10.29 -8.45 6.77
C SER A 70 9.01 -8.95 7.46
N GLN A 71 8.74 -8.47 8.68
CA GLN A 71 7.53 -8.85 9.42
C GLN A 71 6.25 -8.44 8.70
N MET A 72 6.21 -7.22 8.17
CA MET A 72 5.06 -6.72 7.41
C MET A 72 4.83 -7.50 6.11
N ILE A 73 5.90 -7.87 5.38
CA ILE A 73 5.79 -8.71 4.18
C ILE A 73 5.24 -10.09 4.54
N THR A 74 5.74 -10.71 5.61
CA THR A 74 5.23 -12.02 6.08
C THR A 74 3.75 -11.95 6.41
N GLN A 75 3.30 -10.91 7.12
CA GLN A 75 1.88 -10.71 7.44
C GLN A 75 1.03 -10.49 6.18
N ALA A 76 1.52 -9.71 5.21
CA ALA A 76 0.82 -9.43 3.97
C ALA A 76 0.58 -10.71 3.14
N ILE A 77 1.62 -11.56 3.02
CA ILE A 77 1.56 -12.83 2.29
C ILE A 77 0.66 -13.85 3.00
N ALA A 78 0.64 -13.85 4.34
CA ALA A 78 -0.19 -14.76 5.11
C ALA A 78 -1.69 -14.38 5.09
N HIS A 79 -2.02 -13.16 4.68
CA HIS A 79 -3.41 -12.70 4.59
C HIS A 79 -4.09 -13.30 3.36
N ARG A 80 -5.26 -13.92 3.56
CA ARG A 80 -6.09 -14.46 2.48
C ARG A 80 -6.95 -13.35 1.87
N GLY A 81 -6.51 -12.81 0.74
CA GLY A 81 -7.17 -11.69 0.06
C GLY A 81 -6.18 -10.71 -0.54
N PHE A 82 -6.68 -9.56 -0.98
CA PHE A 82 -5.81 -8.56 -1.58
C PHE A 82 -5.06 -7.79 -0.48
N SER A 83 -3.74 -7.95 -0.46
CA SER A 83 -2.84 -7.28 0.48
C SER A 83 -2.05 -6.18 -0.20
N TYR A 84 -2.06 -4.98 0.37
CA TYR A 84 -1.28 -3.85 -0.11
C TYR A 84 -0.27 -3.41 0.96
N LEU A 85 1.02 -3.49 0.63
CA LEU A 85 2.10 -2.97 1.48
C LEU A 85 2.80 -1.81 0.78
N HIS A 86 2.63 -0.62 1.32
CA HIS A 86 3.34 0.59 0.89
C HIS A 86 4.69 0.67 1.59
N ILE A 87 5.77 0.69 0.84
CA ILE A 87 7.14 0.66 1.36
C ILE A 87 7.81 1.98 1.00
N LEU A 88 8.01 2.83 2.00
CA LEU A 88 8.80 4.05 1.86
C LEU A 88 10.25 3.66 1.60
N SER A 89 10.77 3.99 0.42
CA SER A 89 12.08 3.53 -0.05
C SER A 89 12.90 4.68 -0.62
N PRO A 90 14.03 5.09 -0.01
CA PRO A 90 14.85 6.17 -0.54
C PRO A 90 15.44 5.89 -1.95
N CYS A 91 15.38 6.85 -2.87
CA CYS A 91 16.15 6.82 -4.11
C CYS A 91 17.42 7.65 -3.99
N VAL A 92 18.50 7.02 -3.51
CA VAL A 92 19.77 7.71 -3.23
C VAL A 92 20.39 8.40 -4.44
N THR A 93 20.08 8.01 -5.67
CA THR A 93 20.68 8.60 -6.87
C THR A 93 20.07 9.95 -7.23
N PHE A 94 18.73 10.07 -7.19
CA PHE A 94 18.01 11.21 -7.75
C PHE A 94 17.25 12.05 -6.72
N ASP A 95 16.87 11.47 -5.57
CA ASP A 95 16.30 12.24 -4.46
C ASP A 95 17.35 12.42 -3.37
N LYS A 96 17.83 13.66 -3.25
CA LYS A 96 18.84 14.06 -2.27
C LYS A 96 18.26 14.93 -1.15
N THR A 97 16.97 15.24 -1.18
CA THR A 97 16.40 16.32 -0.36
C THR A 97 15.13 15.91 0.37
N SER A 98 14.25 15.11 -0.23
CA SER A 98 12.95 14.77 0.34
C SER A 98 12.98 13.41 1.03
N LYS A 99 12.83 12.31 0.28
CA LYS A 99 12.73 10.93 0.80
C LYS A 99 14.11 10.30 0.98
N THR A 100 15.02 11.00 1.67
CA THR A 100 16.34 10.43 2.02
C THR A 100 16.22 9.45 3.20
N TYR A 101 17.24 8.61 3.41
CA TYR A 101 17.29 7.75 4.60
C TYR A 101 17.18 8.55 5.90
N THR A 102 17.90 9.66 6.00
CA THR A 102 17.91 10.53 7.19
C THR A 102 16.53 11.11 7.46
N ASN A 103 15.89 11.70 6.45
CA ASN A 103 14.60 12.37 6.62
C ASN A 103 13.50 11.36 6.93
N LEU A 104 13.42 10.27 6.17
CA LEU A 104 12.40 9.25 6.42
C LEU A 104 12.57 8.62 7.80
N LYS A 105 13.80 8.32 8.23
CA LYS A 105 14.04 7.78 9.59
C LYS A 105 13.59 8.74 10.69
N ALA A 106 13.68 10.05 10.47
CA ALA A 106 13.24 11.06 11.45
C ALA A 106 11.71 11.26 11.46
N GLN A 107 11.04 10.96 10.36
CA GLN A 107 9.61 11.21 10.17
C GLN A 107 8.73 9.97 10.46
N VAL A 108 9.20 8.77 10.10
CA VAL A 108 8.41 7.54 10.28
C VAL A 108 8.18 7.27 11.76
N ARG A 109 6.96 6.85 12.09
CA ARG A 109 6.56 6.47 13.45
C ARG A 109 5.77 5.19 13.43
N LEU A 110 5.84 4.39 14.48
CA LEU A 110 4.96 3.24 14.62
C LEU A 110 3.51 3.72 14.79
N LEU A 111 2.56 2.96 14.25
CA LEU A 111 1.17 3.08 14.67
C LEU A 111 1.07 2.81 16.19
N PRO A 112 0.11 3.44 16.89
CA PRO A 112 -0.13 3.15 18.30
C PRO A 112 -0.46 1.67 18.54
N ASP A 113 -0.02 1.12 19.68
CA ASP A 113 -0.26 -0.29 20.04
C ASP A 113 -1.75 -0.60 20.26
N ASP A 114 -2.56 0.42 20.57
CA ASP A 114 -4.01 0.35 20.77
C ASP A 114 -4.81 0.57 19.48
N HIS A 115 -4.15 0.71 18.32
CA HIS A 115 -4.83 0.85 17.03
C HIS A 115 -5.62 -0.42 16.67
N ASP A 116 -6.93 -0.28 16.52
CA ASP A 116 -7.80 -1.35 16.03
C ASP A 116 -7.70 -1.48 14.50
N SER A 117 -6.96 -2.48 14.04
CA SER A 117 -6.82 -2.80 12.62
C SER A 117 -8.12 -3.22 11.91
N SER A 118 -9.24 -3.38 12.61
CA SER A 118 -10.55 -3.62 12.01
C SER A 118 -11.37 -2.33 11.79
N ASP A 119 -10.94 -1.20 12.37
CA ASP A 119 -11.58 0.10 12.17
C ASP A 119 -10.98 0.82 10.94
N LYS A 120 -11.72 0.78 9.83
CA LYS A 120 -11.34 1.43 8.57
C LYS A 120 -11.26 2.96 8.70
N MET A 121 -12.10 3.58 9.53
CA MET A 121 -12.10 5.03 9.71
C MET A 121 -10.88 5.48 10.52
N ALA A 122 -10.53 4.74 11.57
CA ALA A 122 -9.28 4.96 12.30
C ALA A 122 -8.06 4.80 11.38
N ALA A 123 -8.04 3.74 10.56
CA ALA A 123 -6.99 3.52 9.56
C ALA A 123 -6.85 4.69 8.58
N MET A 124 -7.98 5.20 8.05
CA MET A 124 -7.99 6.37 7.16
C MET A 124 -7.48 7.63 7.86
N LYS A 125 -7.87 7.86 9.12
CA LYS A 125 -7.37 8.99 9.91
C LYS A 125 -5.85 8.95 10.07
N PHE A 126 -5.27 7.78 10.38
CA PHE A 126 -3.82 7.64 10.44
C PHE A 126 -3.15 7.84 9.09
N ALA A 127 -3.75 7.35 8.01
CA ALA A 127 -3.21 7.47 6.67
C ALA A 127 -3.12 8.93 6.18
N MET A 128 -3.88 9.86 6.75
CA MET A 128 -3.85 11.28 6.41
C MET A 128 -2.61 12.03 6.95
N ASP A 129 -1.89 11.47 7.92
CA ASP A 129 -0.69 12.08 8.49
C ASP A 129 0.52 11.87 7.57
N ALA A 130 0.65 12.75 6.56
CA ALA A 130 1.73 12.69 5.59
C ALA A 130 3.07 13.21 6.12
N ASP A 131 3.04 14.10 7.13
CA ASP A 131 4.24 14.71 7.70
C ASP A 131 4.99 13.73 8.63
N ASN A 132 4.25 12.86 9.31
CA ASN A 132 4.80 11.82 10.18
C ASN A 132 4.22 10.45 9.79
N PRO A 133 4.63 9.90 8.64
CA PRO A 133 4.01 8.73 8.04
C PRO A 133 4.06 7.54 9.02
N PRO A 134 2.89 7.03 9.45
CA PRO A 134 2.85 5.88 10.33
C PRO A 134 3.29 4.62 9.57
N ILE A 135 3.97 3.71 10.27
CA ILE A 135 4.31 2.37 9.76
C ILE A 135 3.66 1.32 10.65
N GLY A 136 3.25 0.20 10.03
CA GLY A 136 2.55 -0.89 10.68
C GLY A 136 1.31 -1.34 9.89
N LEU A 137 0.47 -2.14 10.54
CA LEU A 137 -0.78 -2.64 9.98
C LEU A 137 -1.89 -1.61 10.17
N PHE A 138 -2.35 -1.02 9.07
CA PHE A 138 -3.43 -0.02 9.11
C PHE A 138 -4.80 -0.69 9.17
N TYR A 139 -5.03 -1.68 8.32
CA TYR A 139 -6.34 -2.30 8.18
C TYR A 139 -6.25 -3.77 7.83
N ARG A 140 -7.14 -4.60 8.39
CA ARG A 140 -7.35 -5.99 8.03
C ARG A 140 -8.80 -6.41 8.26
N GLU A 141 -9.39 -7.05 7.26
CA GLU A 141 -10.70 -7.73 7.36
C GLU A 141 -10.64 -9.12 6.71
N SER A 142 -11.36 -10.10 7.26
CA SER A 142 -11.54 -11.40 6.61
C SER A 142 -12.82 -11.39 5.78
N ARG A 143 -12.73 -11.73 4.49
CA ARG A 143 -13.89 -11.88 3.60
C ARG A 143 -13.54 -12.79 2.42
N PRO A 144 -14.54 -13.34 1.70
CA PRO A 144 -14.30 -14.20 0.55
C PRO A 144 -13.37 -13.57 -0.50
N THR A 145 -12.48 -14.37 -1.06
CA THR A 145 -11.60 -13.97 -2.16
C THR A 145 -12.33 -14.04 -3.50
N LEU A 146 -11.70 -13.55 -4.57
CA LEU A 146 -12.23 -13.76 -5.92
C LEU A 146 -12.37 -15.26 -6.22
N SER A 147 -11.36 -16.07 -5.89
CA SER A 147 -11.36 -17.51 -6.14
C SER A 147 -12.50 -18.21 -5.41
N ASP A 148 -12.72 -17.89 -4.13
CA ASP A 148 -13.81 -18.47 -3.34
C ASP A 148 -15.18 -18.24 -4.00
N ASN A 149 -15.40 -17.01 -4.50
CA ASN A 149 -16.64 -16.67 -5.18
C ASN A 149 -16.78 -17.38 -6.53
N LEU A 150 -15.69 -17.58 -7.26
CA LEU A 150 -15.70 -18.32 -8.52
C LEU A 150 -15.98 -19.82 -8.31
N ASP A 151 -15.41 -20.41 -7.26
CA ASP A 151 -15.66 -21.81 -6.92
C ASP A 151 -17.14 -22.05 -6.60
N LEU A 152 -17.77 -21.16 -5.83
CA LEU A 152 -19.21 -21.21 -5.55
C LEU A 152 -20.07 -21.14 -6.81
N ILE A 153 -19.67 -20.32 -7.80
CA ILE A 153 -20.37 -20.22 -9.09
C ILE A 153 -20.22 -21.53 -9.88
N VAL A 154 -19.01 -22.10 -9.91
CA VAL A 154 -18.72 -23.37 -10.61
C VAL A 154 -19.50 -24.52 -9.98
N GLU A 155 -19.54 -24.62 -8.66
CA GLU A 155 -20.34 -25.63 -7.94
C GLU A 155 -21.84 -25.51 -8.25
N SER A 156 -22.36 -24.28 -8.21
CA SER A 156 -23.76 -23.99 -8.52
C SER A 156 -24.14 -24.29 -9.97
N ALA A 157 -23.20 -24.18 -10.91
CA ALA A 157 -23.39 -24.54 -12.32
C ALA A 157 -23.39 -26.06 -12.51
N ARG A 158 -22.45 -26.78 -11.86
CA ARG A 158 -22.38 -28.25 -11.90
C ARG A 158 -23.64 -28.92 -11.34
N GLY A 159 -24.17 -28.40 -10.23
CA GLY A 159 -25.41 -28.91 -9.61
C GLY A 159 -26.67 -28.72 -10.46
N ARG A 160 -26.70 -27.72 -11.35
CA ARG A 160 -27.81 -27.50 -12.31
C ARG A 160 -27.73 -28.42 -13.52
N GLY A 161 -26.52 -28.76 -13.99
CA GLY A 161 -26.33 -29.71 -15.09
C GLY A 161 -26.85 -31.12 -14.77
N ALA A 162 -26.75 -31.55 -13.51
CA ALA A 162 -27.24 -32.86 -13.06
C ALA A 162 -28.78 -32.95 -12.91
N ARG A 163 -29.49 -31.81 -12.84
CA ARG A 163 -30.97 -31.77 -12.72
C ARG A 163 -31.70 -31.63 -14.05
N ALA A 164 -31.00 -31.36 -15.15
CA ALA A 164 -31.59 -31.15 -16.47
C ALA A 164 -31.65 -32.43 -17.34
N THR A 165 -31.44 -33.60 -16.73
CA THR A 165 -31.50 -34.91 -17.39
C THR A 165 -32.65 -35.74 -16.82
N ILE A 166 -33.90 -35.34 -17.11
CA ILE A 166 -35.11 -36.18 -16.98
C ILE A 166 -36.01 -35.86 -18.18
#